data_AF-A0A0L6CJU5-F1
#
_entry.id   AF-A0A0L6CJU5-F1
#
_cell.length_a   1.000
_cell.length_b   1.000
_cell.length_c   1.000
_cell.angle_alpha   90.00
_cell.angle_beta   90.00
_cell.angle_gamma   90.00
#
_symmetry.space_group_name_H-M   'P 1'
#
loop_
_entity.id
_entity.type
_entity.pdbx_description
1 polymer ?
#
loop_
_entity_poly.entity_id
_entity_poly.type
_entity_poly.pdbx_seq_one_letter_code
_entity_poly.pdbx_strand_id
1 'polypeptide(L)'
;MKRWAKWAVTELEALGYAYDHENASGVMTFTHPSGAAPIGLSQTADERVARDVARMARRATGQHYGRGKRDPAKARDRKAAARDRQRAEYAKRQRDRLIAVKEAGLNGHGRALTAGQMKDIECLIRAQDKAIHDLRVLMAAPKGGPQRARHEAGQR
;
A
#
# COMPACT_ATOMS: atom_id res chain seq x y z
N MET A 1 11.28 4.55 -31.85
CA MET A 1 10.94 3.67 -30.71
C MET A 1 10.90 4.46 -29.40
N LYS A 2 9.86 4.29 -28.57
CA LYS A 2 9.75 4.96 -27.26
C LYS A 2 10.74 4.39 -26.24
N ARG A 3 11.10 5.20 -25.22
CA ARG A 3 12.02 4.79 -24.13
C ARG A 3 11.65 3.47 -23.48
N TRP A 4 10.36 3.27 -23.21
CA TRP A 4 9.86 2.06 -22.53
C TRP A 4 9.85 0.83 -23.43
N ALA A 5 9.55 0.98 -24.72
CA ALA A 5 9.69 -0.10 -25.69
C ALA A 5 11.16 -0.55 -25.79
N LYS A 6 12.11 0.40 -25.86
CA LYS A 6 13.54 0.08 -25.86
C LYS A 6 13.98 -0.68 -24.61
N TRP A 7 13.50 -0.26 -23.43
CA TRP A 7 13.75 -0.99 -22.18
C TRP A 7 13.20 -2.42 -22.20
N ALA A 8 11.99 -2.63 -22.71
CA ALA A 8 11.41 -3.98 -22.80
C ALA A 8 12.16 -4.87 -23.80
N VAL A 9 12.71 -4.32 -24.89
CA VAL A 9 13.59 -5.08 -25.80
C VAL A 9 14.84 -5.55 -25.05
N THR A 10 15.54 -4.66 -24.33
CA THR A 10 16.72 -5.03 -23.53
C THR A 10 16.41 -6.11 -22.49
N GLU A 11 15.23 -6.06 -21.88
CA GLU A 11 14.76 -7.09 -20.95
C GLU A 11 14.50 -8.43 -21.63
N LEU A 12 13.90 -8.43 -22.83
CA LEU A 12 13.67 -9.63 -23.63
C LEU A 12 15.00 -10.28 -24.04
N GLU A 13 15.94 -9.49 -24.55
CA GLU A 13 17.29 -9.94 -24.91
C GLU A 13 18.02 -10.55 -23.71
N ALA A 14 17.96 -9.90 -22.53
CA ALA A 14 18.56 -10.41 -21.30
C ALA A 14 17.94 -11.74 -20.84
N LEU A 15 16.69 -12.02 -21.21
CA LEU A 15 15.99 -13.27 -20.92
C LEU A 15 16.23 -14.34 -21.99
N GLY A 16 17.02 -14.05 -23.03
CA GLY A 16 17.32 -14.98 -24.11
C GLY A 16 16.31 -14.99 -25.26
N TYR A 17 15.38 -14.02 -25.29
CA TYR A 17 14.50 -13.86 -26.44
C TYR A 17 15.27 -13.19 -27.59
N ALA A 18 15.13 -13.75 -28.79
CA ALA A 18 15.67 -13.21 -30.03
C ALA A 18 14.57 -12.54 -30.85
N TYR A 19 14.92 -11.47 -31.55
CA TYR A 19 14.04 -10.86 -32.53
C TYR A 19 13.80 -11.82 -33.70
N ASP A 20 12.54 -11.97 -34.10
CA ASP A 20 12.12 -12.83 -35.21
C ASP A 20 11.69 -11.99 -36.42
N HIS A 21 10.57 -11.27 -36.30
CA HIS A 21 10.05 -10.43 -37.37
C HIS A 21 9.19 -9.27 -36.82
N GLU A 22 8.88 -8.30 -37.67
CA GLU A 22 7.94 -7.22 -37.40
C GLU A 22 6.78 -7.31 -38.39
N ASN A 23 5.55 -7.21 -37.88
CA ASN A 23 4.36 -7.25 -38.73
C ASN A 23 4.02 -5.87 -39.32
N ALA A 24 3.07 -5.82 -40.27
CA ALA A 24 2.64 -4.58 -40.91
C ALA A 24 2.04 -3.54 -39.94
N SER A 25 1.64 -3.95 -38.73
CA SER A 25 1.14 -3.07 -37.68
C SER A 25 2.25 -2.49 -36.78
N GLY A 26 3.52 -2.76 -37.06
CA GLY A 26 4.66 -2.27 -36.27
C GLY A 26 4.83 -2.96 -34.91
N VAL A 27 4.36 -4.22 -34.83
CA VAL A 27 4.56 -5.09 -33.65
C VAL A 27 5.73 -6.02 -33.95
N MET A 28 6.78 -5.90 -33.14
CA MET A 28 7.97 -6.73 -33.18
C MET A 28 7.69 -8.02 -32.38
N THR A 29 7.92 -9.17 -33.00
CA THR A 29 7.77 -10.49 -32.39
C THR A 29 9.13 -11.02 -31.98
N PHE A 30 9.20 -11.56 -30.76
CA PHE A 30 10.39 -12.17 -30.19
C PHE A 30 10.13 -13.63 -29.82
N THR A 31 11.09 -14.51 -30.12
CA THR A 31 11.02 -15.96 -29.87
C THR A 31 12.14 -16.40 -28.92
N HIS A 32 11.96 -17.51 -28.22
CA HIS A 32 12.95 -18.02 -27.26
C HIS A 32 13.31 -19.47 -27.58
N PRO A 33 14.60 -19.87 -27.54
CA PRO A 33 15.04 -21.21 -27.95
C PRO A 33 14.49 -22.35 -27.08
N SER A 34 14.02 -22.06 -25.87
CA SER A 34 13.37 -23.06 -25.00
C SER A 34 11.95 -23.45 -25.44
N GLY A 35 11.45 -22.92 -26.56
CA GLY A 35 10.06 -23.11 -26.99
C GLY A 35 9.03 -22.33 -26.18
N ALA A 36 9.46 -21.29 -25.43
CA ALA A 36 8.53 -20.39 -24.76
C ALA A 36 7.70 -19.59 -25.80
N ALA A 37 6.45 -19.26 -25.44
CA ALA A 37 5.53 -18.59 -26.35
C ALA A 37 6.13 -17.28 -26.93
N PRO A 38 5.91 -16.98 -28.22
CA PRO A 38 6.35 -15.74 -28.83
C PRO A 38 5.74 -14.51 -28.15
N ILE A 39 6.50 -13.41 -28.11
CA ILE A 39 6.10 -12.17 -27.45
C ILE A 39 6.08 -11.04 -28.46
N GLY A 40 4.92 -10.37 -28.57
CA GLY A 40 4.75 -9.16 -29.37
C GLY A 40 4.97 -7.88 -28.57
N LEU A 41 5.72 -6.93 -29.13
CA LEU A 41 5.95 -5.60 -28.56
C LEU A 41 5.85 -4.54 -29.66
N SER A 42 4.97 -3.54 -29.47
CA SER A 42 4.90 -2.39 -30.37
C SER A 42 6.04 -1.39 -30.10
N GLN A 43 6.62 -0.81 -31.16
CA GLN A 43 7.63 0.24 -31.03
C GLN A 43 7.14 1.50 -30.29
N THR A 44 5.82 1.69 -30.21
CA THR A 44 5.15 2.81 -29.55
C THR A 44 4.53 2.44 -28.21
N ALA A 45 4.83 1.24 -27.69
CA ALA A 45 4.33 0.76 -26.40
C ALA A 45 4.61 1.75 -25.27
N ASP A 46 3.60 1.97 -24.44
CA ASP A 46 3.72 2.74 -23.21
C ASP A 46 4.40 1.94 -22.10
N GLU A 47 4.64 2.60 -20.95
CA GLU A 47 5.29 1.98 -19.80
C GLU A 47 4.56 0.75 -19.28
N ARG A 48 3.23 0.78 -19.25
CA ARG A 48 2.42 -0.29 -18.69
C ARG A 48 2.53 -1.53 -19.57
N VAL A 49 2.35 -1.37 -20.88
CA VAL A 49 2.47 -2.45 -21.87
C VAL A 49 3.89 -3.02 -21.85
N ALA A 50 4.92 -2.17 -21.88
CA ALA A 50 6.31 -2.62 -21.84
C ALA A 50 6.62 -3.46 -20.58
N ARG A 51 6.14 -3.03 -19.40
CA ARG A 51 6.31 -3.77 -18.14
C ARG A 51 5.53 -5.08 -18.11
N ASP A 52 4.32 -5.11 -18.68
CA ASP A 52 3.52 -6.33 -18.75
C ASP A 52 4.16 -7.36 -19.70
N VAL A 53 4.69 -6.91 -20.83
CA VAL A 53 5.49 -7.74 -21.77
C VAL A 53 6.71 -8.35 -21.07
N ALA A 54 7.52 -7.55 -20.39
CA ALA A 54 8.68 -8.04 -19.64
C ALA A 54 8.27 -9.05 -18.55
N ARG A 55 7.12 -8.83 -17.89
CA ARG A 55 6.58 -9.78 -16.90
C ARG A 55 6.15 -11.10 -17.53
N MET A 56 5.54 -11.06 -18.72
CA MET A 56 5.15 -12.26 -19.46
C MET A 56 6.38 -13.07 -19.88
N ALA A 57 7.41 -12.42 -20.43
CA ALA A 57 8.68 -13.05 -20.81
C ALA A 57 9.33 -13.78 -19.64
N ARG A 58 9.45 -13.10 -18.50
CA ARG A 58 10.02 -13.65 -17.27
C ARG A 58 9.24 -14.86 -16.74
N ARG A 59 7.92 -14.84 -16.84
CA ARG A 59 7.08 -16.01 -16.46
C ARG A 59 7.30 -17.17 -17.40
N ALA A 60 7.36 -16.90 -18.70
CA ALA A 60 7.51 -17.93 -19.73
C ALA A 60 8.88 -18.62 -19.66
N THR A 61 9.94 -17.91 -19.26
CA THR A 61 11.29 -18.47 -19.07
C THR A 61 11.54 -19.02 -17.67
N GLY A 62 10.54 -19.00 -16.78
CA GLY A 62 10.70 -19.42 -15.39
C GLY A 62 11.62 -18.51 -14.55
N GLN A 63 12.12 -17.41 -15.13
CA GLN A 63 12.88 -16.39 -14.43
C GLN A 63 11.94 -15.51 -13.60
N HIS A 64 11.41 -16.09 -12.53
CA HIS A 64 10.75 -15.30 -11.50
C HIS A 64 11.76 -14.35 -10.90
N TYR A 65 11.37 -13.07 -10.72
CA TYR A 65 12.00 -12.23 -9.71
C TYR A 65 12.10 -13.09 -8.46
N GLY A 66 13.32 -13.40 -8.03
CA GLY A 66 13.55 -13.91 -6.68
C GLY A 66 12.75 -12.99 -5.80
N ARG A 67 11.65 -13.52 -5.25
CA ARG A 67 10.59 -12.75 -4.61
C ARG A 67 11.29 -12.04 -3.47
N GLY A 68 11.77 -10.80 -3.71
CA GLY A 68 12.70 -10.13 -2.80
C GLY A 68 12.11 -10.28 -1.42
N LYS A 69 12.82 -10.98 -0.52
CA LYS A 69 12.25 -11.53 0.71
C LYS A 69 11.33 -10.46 1.29
N ARG A 70 10.02 -10.72 1.32
CA ARG A 70 9.03 -9.74 1.77
C ARG A 70 9.46 -9.34 3.15
N ASP A 71 9.96 -8.12 3.31
CA ASP A 71 10.54 -7.68 4.56
C ASP A 71 9.51 -7.90 5.67
N PRO A 72 9.75 -8.85 6.60
CA PRO A 72 8.77 -9.20 7.61
C PRO A 72 8.48 -8.02 8.54
N ALA A 73 9.42 -7.07 8.68
CA ALA A 73 9.21 -5.83 9.41
C ALA A 73 8.17 -4.96 8.71
N LYS A 74 8.31 -4.72 7.39
CA LYS A 74 7.31 -3.96 6.61
C LYS A 74 5.93 -4.61 6.61
N ALA A 75 5.84 -5.94 6.64
CA ALA A 75 4.57 -6.65 6.75
C ALA A 75 3.92 -6.47 8.13
N ARG A 76 4.71 -6.57 9.22
CA ARG A 76 4.26 -6.32 10.60
C ARG A 76 3.80 -4.86 10.77
N ASP A 77 4.52 -3.90 10.20
CA ASP A 77 4.19 -2.48 10.26
C ASP A 77 2.88 -2.13 9.56
N ARG A 78 2.56 -2.81 8.45
CA ARG A 78 1.27 -2.67 7.76
C ARG A 78 0.13 -3.21 8.61
N LYS A 79 0.31 -4.37 9.25
CA LYS A 79 -0.67 -4.95 10.17
C LYS A 79 -0.86 -4.10 11.43
N ALA A 80 0.20 -3.50 11.96
CA ALA A 80 0.12 -2.55 13.07
C ALA A 80 -0.73 -1.33 12.70
N ALA A 81 -0.38 -0.65 11.60
CA ALA A 81 -1.14 0.51 11.13
C ALA A 81 -2.63 0.20 10.84
N ALA A 82 -2.94 -1.00 10.33
CA ALA A 82 -4.32 -1.42 10.12
C ALA A 82 -5.09 -1.57 11.45
N ARG A 83 -4.47 -2.16 12.48
CA ARG A 83 -5.06 -2.29 13.82
C ARG A 83 -5.26 -0.92 14.48
N ASP A 84 -4.30 -0.01 14.33
CA ASP A 84 -4.39 1.33 14.94
C ASP A 84 -5.52 2.15 14.29
N ARG A 85 -5.71 2.04 12.97
CA ARG A 85 -6.87 2.63 12.28
C ARG A 85 -8.20 2.08 12.80
N GLN A 86 -8.32 0.77 12.96
CA GLN A 86 -9.53 0.15 13.51
C GLN A 86 -9.82 0.62 14.93
N ARG A 87 -8.78 0.77 15.78
CA ARG A 87 -8.92 1.33 17.13
C ARG A 87 -9.38 2.78 17.11
N ALA A 88 -8.84 3.60 16.21
CA ALA A 88 -9.25 5.00 16.07
C ALA A 88 -10.71 5.12 15.59
N GLU A 89 -11.14 4.29 14.65
CA GLU A 89 -12.54 4.24 14.22
C GLU A 89 -13.47 3.80 15.35
N TYR A 90 -13.08 2.81 16.14
CA TYR A 90 -13.85 2.37 17.29
C TYR A 90 -14.01 3.48 18.34
N ALA A 91 -12.92 4.15 18.70
CA ALA A 91 -12.94 5.29 19.63
C ALA A 91 -13.86 6.43 19.12
N LYS A 92 -13.79 6.73 17.81
CA LYS A 92 -14.69 7.69 17.17
C LYS A 92 -16.16 7.29 17.31
N ARG A 93 -16.51 6.03 17.03
CA ARG A 93 -17.89 5.54 17.18
C ARG A 93 -18.38 5.62 18.63
N GLN A 94 -17.53 5.33 19.61
CA GLN A 94 -17.90 5.45 21.03
C GLN A 94 -18.13 6.91 21.42
N ARG A 95 -17.26 7.81 20.98
CA ARG A 95 -17.42 9.26 21.17
C ARG A 95 -18.74 9.75 20.58
N ASP A 96 -19.03 9.41 19.32
CA ASP A 96 -20.23 9.88 18.63
C ASP A 96 -21.50 9.34 19.31
N ARG A 97 -21.48 8.11 19.84
CA ARG A 97 -22.55 7.56 20.67
C ARG A 97 -22.75 8.34 21.97
N LEU A 98 -21.67 8.69 22.67
CA LEU A 98 -21.75 9.46 23.92
C LEU A 98 -22.29 10.88 23.68
N ILE A 99 -21.90 11.51 22.57
CA ILE A 99 -22.46 12.81 22.13
C ILE A 99 -23.97 12.66 21.88
N ALA A 100 -24.39 11.65 21.14
CA ALA A 100 -25.81 11.42 20.87
C ALA A 100 -26.62 11.18 22.16
N VAL A 101 -26.08 10.43 23.13
CA VAL A 101 -26.73 10.23 24.44
C VAL A 101 -26.84 11.54 25.22
N LYS A 102 -25.77 12.36 25.21
CA LYS A 102 -25.76 13.68 25.84
C LYS A 102 -26.82 14.62 25.22
N GLU A 103 -26.86 14.69 23.89
CA GLU A 103 -27.82 15.52 23.15
C GLU A 103 -29.26 15.06 23.37
N ALA A 104 -29.50 13.75 23.34
CA ALA A 104 -30.80 13.17 23.64
C ALA A 104 -31.28 13.54 25.06
N GLY A 105 -30.39 13.45 26.05
CA GLY A 105 -30.68 13.87 27.43
C GLY A 105 -30.96 15.37 27.59
N LEU A 106 -30.26 16.24 26.84
CA LEU A 106 -30.48 17.69 26.85
C LEU A 106 -31.80 18.09 26.17
N ASN A 107 -32.16 17.41 25.09
CA ASN A 107 -33.35 17.70 24.31
C ASN A 107 -34.63 17.03 24.88
N GLY A 108 -34.53 16.34 26.02
CA GLY A 108 -35.65 15.63 26.63
C GLY A 108 -36.10 14.38 25.84
N HIS A 109 -35.29 13.92 24.90
CA HIS A 109 -35.54 12.71 24.13
C HIS A 109 -34.90 11.50 24.85
N GLY A 110 -35.69 10.76 25.62
CA GLY A 110 -35.23 9.59 26.38
C GLY A 110 -35.18 9.83 27.89
N ARG A 111 -34.36 9.04 28.62
CA ARG A 111 -34.23 9.19 30.08
C ARG A 111 -33.48 10.49 30.41
N ALA A 112 -34.09 11.34 31.23
CA ALA A 112 -33.43 12.52 31.76
C ALA A 112 -32.17 12.12 32.52
N LEU A 113 -31.04 12.70 32.12
CA LEU A 113 -29.74 12.47 32.75
C LEU A 113 -29.56 13.43 33.93
N THR A 114 -29.01 12.93 35.04
CA THR A 114 -28.66 13.80 36.15
C THR A 114 -27.44 14.67 35.80
N ALA A 115 -27.24 15.78 36.51
CA ALA A 115 -26.06 16.63 36.33
C ALA A 115 -24.74 15.85 36.51
N GLY A 116 -24.72 14.87 37.42
CA GLY A 116 -23.57 13.97 37.59
C GLY A 116 -23.33 13.09 36.36
N GLN A 117 -24.37 12.45 35.82
CA GLN A 117 -24.26 11.62 34.61
C GLN A 117 -23.84 12.42 33.39
N MET A 118 -24.33 13.66 33.26
CA MET A 118 -23.90 14.58 32.19
C MET A 118 -22.40 14.89 32.27
N LYS A 119 -21.88 15.15 33.48
CA LYS A 119 -20.46 15.39 33.72
C LYS A 119 -19.62 14.14 33.42
N ASP A 120 -20.08 12.96 33.81
CA ASP A 120 -19.39 11.70 33.52
C ASP A 120 -19.31 11.44 32.01
N ILE A 121 -20.40 11.69 31.27
CA ILE A 121 -20.43 11.57 29.80
C ILE A 121 -19.45 12.55 29.15
N GLU A 122 -19.37 13.80 29.64
CA GLU A 122 -18.38 14.76 29.14
C GLU A 122 -16.93 14.32 29.39
N CYS A 123 -16.65 13.75 30.57
CA CYS A 123 -15.34 13.18 30.88
C CYS A 123 -15.00 12.03 29.94
N LEU A 124 -15.96 11.14 29.64
CA LEU A 124 -15.77 10.04 28.70
C LEU A 124 -15.55 10.54 27.27
N ILE A 125 -16.28 11.56 26.82
CA ILE A 125 -16.07 12.18 25.49
C ILE A 125 -14.64 12.74 25.40
N ARG A 126 -14.18 13.49 26.41
CA ARG A 126 -12.81 14.03 26.44
C ARG A 126 -11.75 12.93 26.44
N ALA A 127 -11.99 11.83 27.16
CA ALA A 127 -11.10 10.68 27.16
C ALA A 127 -11.00 10.02 25.78
N GLN A 128 -12.13 9.90 25.07
CA GLN A 128 -12.15 9.39 23.69
C GLN A 128 -11.45 10.35 22.71
N ASP A 129 -11.65 11.66 22.86
CA ASP A 129 -10.96 12.68 22.05
C ASP A 129 -9.44 12.60 22.23
N LYS A 130 -8.97 12.45 23.47
CA LYS A 130 -7.55 12.24 23.77
C LYS A 130 -7.04 10.93 23.15
N ALA A 131 -7.78 9.83 23.27
CA ALA A 131 -7.38 8.55 22.67
C ALA A 131 -7.28 8.63 21.13
N ILE A 132 -8.22 9.32 20.48
CA ILE A 132 -8.18 9.56 19.02
C ILE A 132 -6.97 10.42 18.65
N HIS A 133 -6.68 11.47 19.43
CA HIS A 133 -5.52 12.31 19.23
C HIS A 133 -4.20 11.52 19.34
N ASP A 134 -4.03 10.76 20.44
CA ASP A 134 -2.84 9.95 20.69
C ASP A 134 -2.62 8.92 19.56
N LEU A 135 -3.69 8.27 19.09
CA LEU A 135 -3.62 7.34 17.94
C LEU A 135 -3.26 8.04 16.63
N ARG A 136 -3.77 9.26 16.38
CA ARG A 136 -3.39 10.04 15.20
C ARG A 136 -1.92 10.42 15.21
N VAL A 137 -1.40 10.84 16.36
CA VAL A 137 0.03 11.16 16.56
C VAL A 137 0.88 9.93 16.29
N LEU A 138 0.52 8.77 16.85
CA LEU A 138 1.21 7.49 16.62
C LEU A 138 1.21 7.06 15.15
N MET A 139 0.09 7.26 14.44
CA MET A 139 0.00 6.94 13.02
C MET A 139 0.73 7.94 12.11
N ALA A 140 0.85 9.19 12.54
CA ALA A 140 1.55 10.26 11.81
C ALA A 140 3.07 10.23 12.04
N ALA A 141 3.53 9.59 13.13
CA ALA A 141 4.95 9.44 13.41
C ALA A 141 5.65 8.68 12.26
N PRO A 142 6.78 9.20 11.73
CA PRO A 142 7.53 8.51 10.70
C PRO A 142 7.94 7.13 11.19
N LYS A 143 7.66 6.08 10.41
CA LYS A 143 8.08 4.71 10.70
C LYS A 143 9.60 4.61 10.57
N GLY A 144 10.27 4.96 11.65
CA GLY A 144 11.71 5.07 11.77
C GLY A 144 12.05 5.71 13.10
N GLY A 145 11.82 4.99 14.20
CA GLY A 145 12.38 5.36 15.50
C GLY A 145 13.93 5.39 15.45
N PRO A 146 14.59 5.82 16.54
CA PRO A 146 16.04 6.11 16.61
C PRO A 146 16.99 4.94 16.27
N GLN A 147 16.47 3.76 15.90
CA GLN A 147 17.23 2.64 15.37
C GLN A 147 17.85 2.92 14.00
N ARG A 148 17.29 3.81 13.16
CA ARG A 148 17.97 4.27 11.94
C ARG A 148 19.18 5.15 12.24
N ALA A 149 19.09 6.01 13.26
CA ALA A 149 20.20 6.89 13.67
C ALA A 149 21.41 6.10 14.20
N ARG A 150 21.18 4.97 14.90
CA ARG A 150 22.28 4.11 15.38
C ARG A 150 22.97 3.32 14.27
N HIS A 151 22.26 2.98 13.20
CA HIS A 151 22.84 2.24 12.07
C HIS A 151 23.66 3.15 11.14
N GLU A 152 23.31 4.45 11.04
CA GLU A 152 24.08 5.43 10.27
C GLU A 152 25.26 6.03 11.05
N ALA A 153 25.18 6.09 12.39
CA ALA A 153 26.29 6.55 13.24
C ALA A 153 27.43 5.53 13.43
N GLY A 154 27.22 4.25 13.07
CA GLY A 154 28.20 3.16 13.22
C GLY A 154 28.92 2.74 11.93
N GLN A 155 28.74 3.47 10.82
CA GLN A 155 29.37 3.18 9.52
C GLN A 155 30.30 4.31 9.03
N ARG A 156 30.88 5.08 9.95
CA ARG A 156 31.96 6.03 9.64
C ARG A 156 33.24 5.62 10.31
#